data_AF-A0A132NCN5-F1
#
_entry.id   AF-A0A132NCN5-F1
#
_cell.length_a   1.000
_cell.length_b   1.000
_cell.length_c   1.000
_cell.angle_alpha   90.00
_cell.angle_beta   90.00
_cell.angle_gamma   90.00
#
_symmetry.space_group_name_H-M   'P 1'
#
loop_
_entity.id
_entity.type
_entity.pdbx_description
1 polymer ?
#
loop_
_entity_poly.entity_id
_entity_poly.type
_entity_poly.pdbx_seq_one_letter_code
_entity_poly.pdbx_strand_id
1 'polypeptide(L)'
;MFTTELGEPLYPDTVSQLMAKLIKAHNEPKDGRPVVPLPLARLHDLRHIRATTLLLAGVPVHVVAARLGHADPSITLRVHAHVIRERAASVADIFARAVEGERAG
;
A
#
# COMPACT_ATOMS: atom_id res chain seq x y z
N MET A 1 -1.92 6.13 19.76
CA MET A 1 -0.48 6.37 19.97
C MET A 1 0.16 5.02 20.17
N PHE A 2 1.32 4.73 19.57
CA PHE A 2 2.07 3.50 19.90
C PHE A 2 2.83 3.76 21.19
N THR A 3 2.57 2.96 22.22
CA THR A 3 3.16 3.14 23.55
C THR A 3 3.90 1.90 24.00
N THR A 4 4.86 2.07 24.91
CA THR A 4 5.46 0.96 25.65
C THR A 4 4.46 0.36 26.63
N GLU A 5 4.83 -0.74 27.29
CA GLU A 5 4.00 -1.37 28.35
C GLU A 5 3.76 -0.44 29.55
N LEU A 6 4.60 0.59 29.70
CA LEU A 6 4.50 1.63 30.72
C LEU A 6 3.74 2.88 30.24
N GLY A 7 3.18 2.86 29.03
CA GLY A 7 2.37 3.94 28.46
C GLY A 7 3.18 5.07 27.81
N GLU A 8 4.50 4.97 27.76
CA GLU A 8 5.36 6.00 27.17
C GLU A 8 5.34 5.96 25.65
N PRO A 9 5.46 7.11 24.95
CA PRO A 9 5.55 7.14 23.50
C PRO A 9 6.71 6.28 22.97
N LEU A 10 6.44 5.39 22.03
CA LEU A 10 7.50 4.65 21.35
C LEU A 10 8.33 5.59 20.47
N TYR A 11 9.67 5.50 20.59
CA TYR A 11 10.58 6.21 19.71
C TYR A 11 10.37 5.76 18.24
N PRO A 12 10.43 6.65 17.24
CA PRO A 12 10.11 6.31 15.84
C PRO A 12 10.92 5.13 15.28
N ASP A 13 12.20 5.05 15.59
CA ASP A 13 13.07 3.98 15.09
C ASP A 13 12.71 2.60 15.66
N THR A 14 12.10 2.55 16.84
CA THR A 14 11.65 1.30 17.47
C THR A 14 10.62 0.60 16.59
N VAL A 15 9.71 1.36 15.97
CA VAL A 15 8.68 0.81 15.08
C VAL A 15 9.32 0.32 13.77
N SER A 16 10.33 1.03 13.26
CA SER A 16 11.08 0.60 12.07
C SER A 16 11.87 -0.69 12.31
N GLN A 17 12.55 -0.79 13.45
CA GLN A 17 13.32 -1.98 13.84
C GLN A 17 12.42 -3.18 14.16
N LEU A 18 11.23 -2.94 14.69
CA LEU A 18 10.26 -3.99 14.98
C LEU A 18 9.91 -4.79 13.72
N MET A 19 9.77 -4.14 12.56
CA MET A 19 9.47 -4.83 11.30
C MET A 19 10.54 -5.88 10.97
N ALA A 20 11.82 -5.51 11.05
CA ALA A 20 12.92 -6.44 10.77
C ALA A 20 12.94 -7.62 11.78
N LYS A 21 12.67 -7.33 13.06
CA LYS A 21 12.61 -8.38 14.11
C LYS A 21 11.44 -9.34 13.87
N LEU A 22 10.27 -8.84 13.47
CA LEU A 22 9.10 -9.67 13.16
C LEU A 22 9.33 -10.57 11.95
N ILE A 23 9.91 -10.03 10.87
CA ILE A 23 10.24 -10.83 9.67
C ILE A 23 11.24 -11.94 10.02
N LYS A 24 12.27 -11.61 10.79
CA LYS A 24 13.23 -12.61 11.27
C LYS A 24 12.55 -13.70 12.10
N ALA A 25 11.73 -13.31 13.07
CA ALA A 25 11.02 -14.24 13.94
C ALA A 25 10.02 -15.13 13.18
N HIS A 26 9.40 -14.62 12.11
CA HIS A 26 8.53 -15.41 11.22
C HIS A 26 9.35 -16.42 10.39
N ASN A 27 10.51 -16.00 9.88
CA ASN A 27 11.36 -16.83 9.03
C ASN A 27 12.14 -17.90 9.80
N GLU A 28 12.26 -17.79 11.12
CA GLU A 28 12.88 -18.79 12.00
C GLU A 28 11.79 -19.73 12.55
N PRO A 29 11.58 -20.93 11.96
CA PRO A 29 10.51 -21.82 12.37
C PRO A 29 10.77 -22.37 13.79
N LYS A 30 9.83 -22.10 14.71
CA LYS A 30 9.93 -22.56 16.11
C LYS A 30 9.43 -23.99 16.32
N ASP A 31 8.52 -24.46 15.48
CA ASP A 31 7.80 -25.74 15.68
C ASP A 31 8.04 -26.76 14.54
N GLY A 32 9.09 -26.57 13.73
CA GLY A 32 9.40 -27.44 12.59
C GLY A 32 8.38 -27.41 11.44
N ARG A 33 7.35 -26.56 11.52
CA ARG A 33 6.39 -26.35 10.43
C ARG A 33 7.08 -25.63 9.27
N PRO A 34 6.87 -26.06 8.02
CA PRO A 34 7.36 -25.32 6.87
C PRO A 34 6.70 -23.95 6.84
N VAL A 35 7.52 -22.90 6.95
CA VAL A 35 7.09 -21.51 6.81
C VAL A 35 7.59 -21.01 5.46
N VAL A 36 6.72 -20.42 4.66
CA VAL A 36 7.15 -19.68 3.46
C VAL A 36 7.86 -18.43 3.95
N PRO A 37 9.17 -18.27 3.69
CA PRO A 37 9.93 -17.15 4.22
C PRO A 37 9.43 -15.84 3.60
N LEU A 38 9.22 -14.85 4.45
CA LEU A 38 8.91 -13.49 4.04
C LEU A 38 10.19 -12.78 3.57
N PRO A 39 10.09 -11.97 2.50
CA PRO A 39 11.21 -11.13 2.07
C PRO A 39 11.51 -10.05 3.11
N LEU A 40 12.71 -9.49 3.05
CA LEU A 40 13.04 -8.30 3.82
C LEU A 40 12.18 -7.13 3.35
N ALA A 41 11.44 -6.53 4.27
CA ALA A 41 10.59 -5.38 4.02
C ALA A 41 10.77 -4.33 5.14
N ARG A 42 10.62 -3.06 4.78
CA ARG A 42 10.68 -1.93 5.71
C ARG A 42 9.27 -1.54 6.14
N LEU A 43 9.17 -0.86 7.28
CA LEU A 43 7.89 -0.31 7.74
C LEU A 43 7.23 0.60 6.69
N HIS A 44 8.02 1.41 5.99
CA HIS A 44 7.52 2.31 4.95
C HIS A 44 6.88 1.58 3.77
N ASP A 45 7.25 0.32 3.52
CA ASP A 45 6.69 -0.45 2.42
C ASP A 45 5.20 -0.77 2.68
N LEU A 46 4.74 -0.79 3.93
CA LEU A 46 3.31 -0.85 4.27
C LEU A 46 2.53 0.37 3.77
N ARG A 47 3.15 1.56 3.81
CA ARG A 47 2.54 2.80 3.29
C ARG A 47 2.40 2.71 1.77
N HIS A 48 3.41 2.15 1.08
CA HIS A 48 3.33 1.88 -0.35
C HIS A 48 2.26 0.85 -0.69
N ILE A 49 2.19 -0.28 0.03
CA ILE A 49 1.17 -1.32 -0.18
C ILE A 49 -0.23 -0.70 -0.05
N ARG A 50 -0.49 0.05 1.03
CA ARG A 50 -1.79 0.71 1.24
C ARG A 50 -2.16 1.62 0.07
N ALA A 51 -1.23 2.44 -0.40
CA ALA A 51 -1.46 3.35 -1.52
C ALA A 51 -1.75 2.59 -2.82
N THR A 52 -0.95 1.56 -3.14
CA THR A 52 -1.14 0.70 -4.31
C THR A 52 -2.49 -0.02 -4.26
N THR A 53 -2.88 -0.63 -3.14
CA THR A 53 -4.18 -1.29 -2.99
C THR A 53 -5.35 -0.35 -3.25
N LEU A 54 -5.31 0.87 -2.71
CA LEU A 54 -6.37 1.86 -2.93
C LEU A 54 -6.45 2.33 -4.39
N LEU A 55 -5.31 2.52 -5.04
CA LEU A 55 -5.25 2.91 -6.45
C LEU A 55 -5.77 1.80 -7.37
N LEU A 56 -5.40 0.54 -7.10
CA LEU A 56 -5.92 -0.63 -7.82
C LEU A 56 -7.44 -0.80 -7.64
N ALA A 57 -7.94 -0.56 -6.41
CA ALA A 57 -9.37 -0.52 -6.13
C ALA A 57 -10.11 0.66 -6.80
N GLY A 58 -9.39 1.56 -7.46
CA GLY A 58 -9.97 2.66 -8.21
C GLY A 58 -10.28 3.93 -7.44
N VAL A 59 -9.75 4.03 -6.22
CA VAL A 59 -9.88 5.25 -5.44
C VAL A 59 -9.13 6.38 -6.16
N PRO A 60 -9.75 7.57 -6.36
CA PRO A 60 -9.09 8.68 -7.02
C PRO A 60 -7.79 9.10 -6.34
N VAL A 61 -6.77 9.43 -7.13
CA VAL A 61 -5.42 9.72 -6.64
C VAL A 61 -5.38 10.86 -5.60
N HIS A 62 -6.24 11.88 -5.74
CA HIS A 62 -6.33 12.99 -4.78
C HIS A 62 -6.85 12.53 -3.41
N VAL A 63 -7.78 11.57 -3.36
CA VAL A 63 -8.29 10.98 -2.11
C VAL A 63 -7.21 10.14 -1.44
N VAL A 64 -6.48 9.34 -2.22
CA VAL A 64 -5.34 8.55 -1.71
C VAL A 64 -4.26 9.48 -1.16
N ALA A 65 -3.91 10.54 -1.89
CA ALA A 65 -2.92 11.53 -1.47
C ALA A 65 -3.31 12.22 -0.15
N ALA A 66 -4.55 12.67 -0.02
CA ALA A 66 -5.06 13.26 1.21
C ALA A 66 -4.96 12.29 2.40
N ARG A 67 -5.28 11.01 2.18
CA ARG A 67 -5.21 9.96 3.23
C ARG A 67 -3.78 9.58 3.62
N LEU A 68 -2.80 9.84 2.75
CA LEU A 68 -1.37 9.75 3.05
C LEU A 68 -0.82 11.04 3.71
N GLY A 69 -1.60 12.12 3.72
CA GLY A 69 -1.14 13.42 4.22
C GLY A 69 -0.17 14.13 3.26
N HIS A 70 -0.23 13.84 1.96
CA HIS A 70 0.53 14.61 0.98
C HIS A 70 -0.19 15.92 0.70
N ALA A 71 0.50 17.05 0.91
CA ALA A 71 -0.02 18.38 0.58
C ALA A 71 -0.26 18.55 -0.93
N ASP A 72 0.55 17.88 -1.76
CA ASP A 72 0.43 17.88 -3.21
C ASP A 72 0.16 16.44 -3.74
N PRO A 73 -1.00 16.20 -4.39
CA PRO A 73 -1.31 14.93 -5.04
C PRO A 73 -0.30 14.48 -6.11
N SER A 74 0.47 15.40 -6.69
CA SER A 74 1.51 15.10 -7.68
C SER A 74 2.58 14.14 -7.12
N ILE A 75 2.84 14.20 -5.81
CA ILE A 75 3.79 13.31 -5.12
C ILE A 75 3.29 11.87 -5.22
N THR A 76 2.01 11.63 -4.90
CA THR A 76 1.40 10.30 -4.99
C THR A 76 1.39 9.81 -6.43
N LEU A 77 1.05 10.69 -7.38
CA LEU A 77 1.03 10.37 -8.80
C LEU A 77 2.40 9.91 -9.29
N ARG A 78 3.47 10.65 -8.94
CA ARG A 78 4.85 10.33 -9.31
C ARG A 78 5.31 9.00 -8.72
N VAL A 79 5.03 8.76 -7.44
CA VAL A 79 5.45 7.53 -6.73
C VAL A 79 4.73 6.30 -7.27
N HIS A 80 3.44 6.43 -7.61
CA HIS A 80 2.59 5.30 -8.02
C HIS A 80 2.23 5.29 -9.51
N ALA A 81 2.96 6.03 -10.36
CA ALA A 81 2.68 6.16 -11.79
C ALA A 81 2.61 4.80 -12.50
N HIS A 82 3.43 3.83 -12.08
CA HIS A 82 3.42 2.48 -12.64
C HIS A 82 2.08 1.74 -12.42
N VAL A 83 1.52 1.82 -11.20
CA VAL A 83 0.22 1.24 -10.84
C VAL A 83 -0.90 1.89 -11.66
N ILE A 84 -0.83 3.20 -11.83
CA ILE A 84 -1.85 3.95 -12.57
C ILE A 84 -1.84 3.58 -14.05
N ARG A 85 -0.65 3.37 -14.65
CA ARG A 85 -0.52 2.90 -16.04
C ARG A 85 -1.11 1.51 -16.25
N GLU A 86 -0.90 0.59 -15.31
CA GLU A 86 -1.50 -0.74 -15.36
C GLU A 86 -3.04 -0.68 -15.37
N ARG A 87 -3.61 0.21 -14.55
CA ARG A 87 -5.06 0.44 -14.53
C ARG A 87 -5.58 1.11 -15.80
N ALA A 88 -4.78 1.93 -16.50
CA ALA A 88 -5.22 2.69 -17.67
C ALA A 88 -5.74 1.79 -18.80
N ALA A 89 -5.23 0.56 -18.95
CA ALA A 89 -5.78 -0.42 -19.90
C ALA A 89 -7.25 -0.72 -19.60
N SER A 90 -7.59 -0.99 -18.34
CA SER A 90 -8.99 -1.25 -17.93
C SER A 90 -9.91 -0.03 -18.10
N VAL A 91 -9.37 1.19 -18.09
CA VAL A 91 -10.15 2.42 -18.28
C VAL A 91 -10.64 2.57 -19.71
N ALA A 92 -9.81 2.20 -20.69
CA ALA A 92 -10.22 2.21 -22.10
C ALA A 92 -11.41 1.27 -22.34
N ASP A 93 -11.39 0.08 -21.74
CA ASP A 93 -12.48 -0.90 -21.82
C ASP A 93 -13.76 -0.40 -21.16
N ILE A 94 -13.66 0.26 -19.99
CA ILE A 94 -14.80 0.88 -19.31
C ILE A 94 -15.42 1.98 -20.18
N PHE A 95 -14.58 2.82 -20.78
CA PHE A 95 -15.04 3.89 -21.67
C PHE A 95 -15.74 3.33 -22.91
N ALA A 96 -15.16 2.32 -23.56
CA ALA A 96 -15.77 1.65 -24.70
C ALA A 96 -17.16 1.10 -24.36
N ARG A 97 -17.31 0.40 -23.23
CA ARG A 97 -18.59 -0.13 -22.76
C ARG A 97 -19.63 0.95 -22.47
N ALA A 98 -19.23 2.06 -21.85
CA ALA A 98 -20.13 3.16 -21.55
C ALA A 98 -20.67 3.80 -22.85
N VAL A 99 -19.78 4.01 -23.81
CA VAL A 99 -20.10 4.61 -25.11
C VAL A 99 -20.94 3.67 -26.01
N GLU A 100 -20.74 2.36 -25.92
CA GLU A 100 -21.56 1.37 -26.64
C GLU A 100 -22.96 1.23 -26.03
N GLY A 101 -23.08 1.30 -24.71
CA GLY A 101 -24.37 1.25 -24.00
C GLY A 101 -25.28 2.45 -24.32
N GLU A 102 -24.70 3.63 -24.59
CA GLU A 102 -25.45 4.84 -24.97
C GLU A 102 -25.94 4.82 -26.43
N ARG A 103 -25.42 3.93 -27.29
CA ARG A 103 -25.85 3.80 -28.70
C ARG A 103 -26.97 2.81 -28.95
N ALA A 104 -27.36 2.03 -27.93
CA ALA A 104 -28.37 0.97 -28.02
C ALA A 104 -29.74 1.34 -27.42
N GLY A 105 -29.97 2.62 -27.09
CA GLY A 105 -31.26 3.17 -26.64
C GLY A 105 -31.69 4.33 -27.51
#